data_AF-A0A8S3H395-F1
#
_entry.id   AF-A0A8S3H395-F1
#
_cell.length_a   1.000
_cell.length_b   1.000
_cell.length_c   1.000
_cell.angle_alpha   90.00
_cell.angle_beta   90.00
_cell.angle_gamma   90.00
#
_symmetry.space_group_name_H-M   'P 1'
#
loop_
_entity.id
_entity.type
_entity.pdbx_description
1 polymer ?
#
loop_
_entity_poly.entity_id
_entity_poly.type
_entity_poly.pdbx_seq_one_letter_code
_entity_poly.pdbx_strand_id
1 'polypeptide(L)'
;MKLYHEYDTRMTERWGSTGSTALTLLSNIFYILPYFLFYLGLGFRYGSYNEDLLTTARIIWALDLELWYLRSLKFVIALKFLGPKLFMLQNMLRDLFAFVYMIFIAIAAYGVVSRALIYYKEVPFTSRGIFSGIFYEPYWFIHGEVSDKDLLDERIMNGTNDGGKGVAEATATHILLGFHMLFINVLLLNLLVAVFA
;
A
#
# COMPACT_ATOMS: atom_id res chain seq x y z
N MET A 1 39.05 -4.58 23.65
CA MET A 1 37.88 -3.80 24.10
C MET A 1 37.77 -2.42 23.45
N LYS A 2 38.80 -1.54 23.50
CA LYS A 2 38.74 -0.17 22.92
C LYS A 2 38.43 -0.11 21.42
N LEU A 3 38.99 -1.01 20.62
CA LEU A 3 38.78 -1.06 19.17
C LEU A 3 37.33 -1.42 18.77
N TYR A 4 36.64 -2.23 19.57
CA TYR A 4 35.25 -2.58 19.31
C TYR A 4 34.32 -1.39 19.61
N HIS A 5 34.60 -0.68 20.71
CA HIS A 5 33.84 0.51 21.10
C HIS A 5 34.01 1.66 20.10
N GLU A 6 35.20 1.82 19.52
CA GLU A 6 35.49 2.83 18.50
C GLU A 6 34.89 2.46 17.12
N TYR A 7 34.76 1.17 16.81
CA TYR A 7 34.10 0.71 15.58
C TYR A 7 32.59 0.95 15.64
N ASP A 8 31.96 0.68 16.77
CA ASP A 8 30.52 0.88 16.98
C ASP A 8 30.13 2.37 16.94
N THR A 9 30.94 3.25 17.56
CA THR A 9 30.72 4.70 17.47
C THR A 9 30.90 5.25 16.06
N ARG A 10 31.90 4.77 15.31
CA ARG A 10 32.11 5.18 13.91
C ARG A 10 31.03 4.65 12.96
N MET A 11 30.52 3.45 13.22
CA MET A 11 29.38 2.89 12.51
C MET A 11 28.13 3.74 12.76
N THR A 12 27.78 4.00 14.01
CA THR A 12 26.57 4.78 14.37
C THR A 12 26.64 6.22 13.86
N GLU A 13 27.80 6.88 13.89
CA GLU A 13 28.00 8.20 13.26
C GLU A 13 27.85 8.16 11.74
N ARG A 14 28.40 7.12 11.08
CA ARG A 14 28.30 6.96 9.62
C ARG A 14 26.88 6.59 9.17
N TRP A 15 26.15 5.78 9.93
CA TRP A 15 24.74 5.48 9.68
C TRP A 15 23.85 6.68 9.97
N GLY A 16 24.15 7.47 11.00
CA GLY A 16 23.47 8.73 11.30
C GLY A 16 23.68 9.79 10.22
N SER A 17 24.93 9.97 9.76
CA SER A 17 25.23 10.94 8.69
C SER A 17 24.69 10.49 7.34
N THR A 18 24.84 9.20 6.97
CA THR A 18 24.30 8.65 5.72
C THR A 18 22.78 8.71 5.71
N GLY A 19 22.12 8.36 6.83
CA GLY A 19 20.67 8.48 6.99
C GLY A 19 20.19 9.93 6.90
N SER A 20 20.91 10.87 7.51
CA SER A 20 20.62 12.30 7.39
C SER A 20 20.77 12.80 5.95
N THR A 21 21.79 12.35 5.22
CA THR A 21 21.95 12.72 3.80
C THR A 21 20.88 12.10 2.91
N ALA A 22 20.44 10.87 3.17
CA ALA A 22 19.35 10.25 2.43
C ALA A 22 18.02 10.99 2.64
N LEU A 23 17.73 11.39 3.88
CA LEU A 23 16.52 12.15 4.21
C LEU A 23 16.50 13.56 3.59
N THR A 24 17.65 14.24 3.54
CA THR A 24 17.74 15.55 2.87
C THR A 24 17.58 15.42 1.35
N LEU A 25 18.16 14.38 0.73
CA LEU A 25 17.93 14.08 -0.68
C LEU A 25 16.46 13.76 -0.97
N LEU A 26 15.81 12.95 -0.14
CA LEU A 26 14.39 12.62 -0.25
C LEU A 26 13.51 13.86 -0.13
N SER A 27 13.80 14.72 0.86
CA SER A 27 13.08 15.99 1.01
C SER A 27 13.29 16.91 -0.20
N ASN A 28 14.49 16.96 -0.76
CA ASN A 28 14.80 17.77 -1.94
C ASN A 28 14.04 17.27 -3.18
N ILE A 29 14.00 15.95 -3.40
CA ILE A 29 13.21 15.34 -4.47
C ILE A 29 11.74 15.72 -4.30
N PHE A 30 11.17 15.56 -3.10
CA PHE A 30 9.78 15.92 -2.83
C PHE A 30 9.48 17.41 -3.08
N TYR A 31 10.46 18.30 -2.91
CA TYR A 31 10.27 19.71 -3.24
C TYR A 31 10.33 20.01 -4.75
N ILE A 32 11.20 19.33 -5.50
CA ILE A 32 11.46 19.61 -6.92
C ILE A 32 10.48 18.87 -7.84
N LEU A 33 10.06 17.67 -7.43
CA LEU A 33 9.20 16.77 -8.21
C LEU A 33 7.89 17.41 -8.69
N PRO A 34 7.11 18.14 -7.86
CA PRO A 34 5.85 18.75 -8.31
C PRO A 34 6.10 19.83 -9.37
N TYR A 35 7.08 20.70 -9.17
CA TYR A 35 7.42 21.70 -10.18
C TYR A 35 7.81 21.05 -11.52
N PHE A 36 8.60 19.99 -11.47
CA PHE A 36 8.97 19.25 -12.68
C PHE A 36 7.77 18.62 -13.38
N LEU A 37 6.89 17.93 -12.64
CA LEU A 37 5.67 17.31 -13.18
C LEU A 37 4.71 18.36 -13.75
N PHE A 38 4.59 19.51 -13.09
CA PHE A 38 3.79 20.64 -13.56
C PHE A 38 4.24 21.12 -14.95
N TYR A 39 5.55 21.39 -15.11
CA TYR A 39 6.09 21.82 -16.40
C TYR A 39 6.05 20.73 -17.47
N LEU A 40 6.26 19.47 -17.09
CA LEU A 40 6.16 18.33 -18.00
C LEU A 40 4.73 18.14 -18.52
N GLY A 41 3.72 18.26 -17.65
CA GLY A 41 2.30 18.26 -18.03
C GLY A 41 1.94 19.46 -18.92
N LEU A 42 2.51 20.64 -18.64
CA LEU A 42 2.34 21.84 -19.46
C LEU A 42 2.94 21.67 -20.86
N GLY A 43 4.12 21.04 -20.96
CA GLY A 43 4.74 20.68 -22.24
C GLY A 43 3.88 19.73 -23.07
N PHE A 44 3.32 18.68 -22.45
CA PHE A 44 2.39 17.77 -23.15
C PHE A 44 1.07 18.43 -23.53
N ARG A 45 0.59 19.43 -22.78
CA ARG A 45 -0.60 20.20 -23.15
C ARG A 45 -0.33 21.13 -24.33
N TYR A 46 0.79 21.83 -24.35
CA TYR A 46 1.10 22.84 -25.36
C TYR A 46 1.58 22.22 -26.69
N GLY A 47 2.23 21.06 -26.63
CA GLY A 47 2.74 20.36 -27.81
C GLY A 47 1.77 19.39 -28.48
N SER A 48 0.51 19.28 -28.04
CA SER A 48 -0.37 18.18 -28.47
C SER A 48 -1.59 18.58 -29.29
N TYR A 49 -1.68 17.96 -30.48
CA TYR A 49 -2.89 17.82 -31.30
C TYR A 49 -3.54 16.43 -31.15
N ASN A 50 -2.95 15.51 -30.37
CA ASN A 50 -3.42 14.12 -30.20
C ASN A 50 -4.17 13.91 -28.87
N GLU A 51 -5.25 13.13 -28.88
CA GLU A 51 -6.11 12.88 -27.70
C GLU A 51 -5.41 12.07 -26.58
N ASP A 52 -4.51 11.14 -26.93
CA ASP A 52 -3.79 10.31 -25.95
C ASP A 52 -2.83 11.13 -25.08
N LEU A 53 -2.14 12.10 -25.70
CA LEU A 53 -1.24 13.02 -24.99
C LEU A 53 -2.02 13.96 -24.08
N LEU A 54 -3.25 14.34 -24.44
CA LEU A 54 -4.12 15.13 -23.58
C LEU A 54 -4.61 14.32 -22.37
N THR A 55 -4.95 13.05 -22.57
CA THR A 55 -5.33 12.15 -21.47
C THR A 55 -4.16 11.95 -20.51
N THR A 56 -2.96 11.74 -21.04
CA THR A 56 -1.74 11.60 -20.24
C THR A 56 -1.43 12.88 -19.45
N ALA A 57 -1.53 14.05 -20.07
CA ALA A 57 -1.33 15.33 -19.39
C ALA A 57 -2.33 15.55 -18.25
N ARG A 58 -3.60 15.14 -18.41
CA ARG A 58 -4.60 15.20 -17.33
C ARG A 58 -4.22 14.34 -16.13
N ILE A 59 -3.75 13.11 -16.37
CA ILE A 59 -3.30 12.20 -15.30
C ILE A 59 -2.10 12.81 -14.57
N ILE A 60 -1.12 13.34 -15.31
CA ILE A 60 0.08 13.97 -14.73
C ILE A 60 -0.30 15.16 -13.84
N TRP A 61 -1.20 16.04 -14.30
CA TRP A 61 -1.64 17.17 -13.48
C TRP A 61 -2.50 16.75 -12.28
N ALA A 62 -3.27 15.68 -12.38
CA ALA A 62 -4.00 15.14 -11.23
C ALA A 62 -3.04 14.65 -10.13
N LEU A 63 -1.98 13.93 -10.51
CA LEU A 63 -0.93 13.48 -9.59
C LEU A 63 -0.09 14.65 -9.05
N ASP A 64 0.21 15.65 -9.89
CA ASP A 64 0.91 16.86 -9.47
C ASP A 64 0.13 17.60 -8.37
N LEU A 65 -1.19 17.74 -8.54
CA LEU A 65 -2.07 18.38 -7.58
C LEU A 65 -2.09 17.65 -6.22
N GLU A 66 -2.04 16.32 -6.22
CA GLU A 66 -1.90 15.53 -4.99
C GLU A 66 -0.59 15.86 -4.24
N LEU A 67 0.53 15.95 -4.96
CA LEU A 67 1.81 16.34 -4.37
C LEU A 67 1.81 17.79 -3.84
N TRP A 68 1.13 18.70 -4.53
CA TRP A 68 0.93 20.07 -4.05
C TRP A 68 0.13 20.12 -2.75
N TYR A 69 -0.89 19.28 -2.59
CA TYR A 69 -1.59 19.16 -1.32
C TYR A 69 -0.70 18.58 -0.22
N LEU A 70 0.10 17.55 -0.50
CA LEU A 70 1.06 17.04 0.49
C LEU A 70 2.09 18.11 0.88
N ARG A 71 2.55 18.94 -0.06
CA ARG A 71 3.41 20.10 0.24
C ARG A 71 2.71 21.11 1.13
N SER A 72 1.41 21.34 0.91
CA SER A 72 0.62 22.29 1.70
C SER A 72 0.60 21.95 3.19
N LEU A 73 0.72 20.66 3.56
CA LEU A 73 0.82 20.22 4.94
C LEU A 73 1.99 20.86 5.69
N LYS A 74 3.09 21.21 5.01
CA LYS A 74 4.23 21.93 5.62
C LYS A 74 3.84 23.32 6.09
N PHE A 75 2.95 24.00 5.38
CA PHE A 75 2.39 25.27 5.85
C PHE A 75 1.45 25.07 7.04
N VAL A 76 0.71 23.96 7.08
CA VAL A 76 -0.16 23.63 8.22
C VAL A 76 0.67 23.34 9.48
N ILE A 77 1.86 22.73 9.34
CA ILE A 77 2.79 22.53 10.48
C ILE A 77 3.27 23.88 11.04
N ALA A 78 3.40 24.91 10.22
CA ALA A 78 3.78 26.26 10.68
C ALA A 78 2.65 26.99 11.46
N LEU A 79 1.40 26.49 11.41
CA LEU A 79 0.30 27.06 12.17
C LEU A 79 0.43 26.71 13.66
N LYS A 80 0.43 27.74 14.53
CA LYS A 80 0.65 27.59 15.99
C LYS A 80 -0.28 26.59 16.70
N PHE A 81 -1.49 26.38 16.18
CA PHE A 81 -2.47 25.48 16.79
C PHE A 81 -2.35 24.02 16.32
N LEU A 82 -2.02 23.78 15.04
CA LEU A 82 -1.94 22.43 14.46
C LEU A 82 -0.52 21.88 14.38
N GLY A 83 0.50 22.75 14.43
CA GLY A 83 1.91 22.38 14.29
C GLY A 83 2.38 21.30 15.26
N PRO A 84 2.21 21.46 16.59
CA PRO A 84 2.63 20.46 17.56
C PRO A 84 1.93 19.10 17.35
N LYS A 85 0.64 19.09 17.00
CA LYS A 85 -0.13 17.85 16.75
C LYS A 85 0.36 17.13 15.48
N LEU A 86 0.61 17.86 14.40
CA LEU A 86 1.10 17.29 13.14
C LEU A 86 2.56 16.82 13.24
N PHE A 87 3.39 17.52 14.02
CA PHE A 87 4.75 17.08 14.28
C PHE A 87 4.79 15.78 15.09
N MET A 88 3.92 15.64 16.10
CA MET A 88 3.75 14.39 16.84
C MET A 88 3.25 13.26 15.92
N LEU A 89 2.26 13.53 15.07
CA LEU A 89 1.76 12.58 14.09
C LEU A 89 2.88 12.06 13.16
N GLN A 90 3.76 12.95 12.67
CA GLN A 90 4.86 12.54 11.78
C GLN A 90 5.80 11.52 12.43
N ASN A 91 6.05 11.64 13.74
CA ASN A 91 6.88 10.68 14.45
C ASN A 91 6.18 9.33 14.60
N MET A 92 4.87 9.33 14.85
CA MET A 92 4.05 8.12 14.90
C MET A 92 3.92 7.42 13.54
N LEU A 93 3.93 8.19 12.43
CA LEU A 93 3.95 7.63 11.08
C LEU A 93 5.19 6.77 10.82
N ARG A 94 6.31 7.00 11.52
CA ARG A 94 7.49 6.12 11.39
C ARG A 94 7.18 4.71 11.88
N ASP A 95 6.50 4.60 13.02
CA ASP A 95 6.11 3.32 13.61
C ASP A 95 4.96 2.67 12.82
N LEU A 96 4.10 3.50 12.19
CA LEU A 96 3.07 3.04 11.26
C LEU A 96 3.65 2.22 10.10
N PHE A 97 4.82 2.58 9.57
CA PHE A 97 5.39 1.86 8.42
C PHE A 97 5.66 0.39 8.72
N ALA A 98 6.06 0.05 9.96
CA ALA A 98 6.26 -1.34 10.38
C ALA A 98 4.92 -2.11 10.39
N PHE A 99 3.84 -1.48 10.86
CA PHE A 99 2.50 -2.07 10.84
C PHE A 99 1.95 -2.25 9.43
N VAL A 100 2.10 -1.25 8.58
CA VAL A 100 1.69 -1.34 7.17
C VAL A 100 2.43 -2.48 6.47
N TYR A 101 3.72 -2.69 6.78
CA TYR A 101 4.48 -3.82 6.26
C TYR A 101 3.93 -5.17 6.74
N MET A 102 3.54 -5.29 8.00
CA MET A 102 2.89 -6.50 8.52
C MET A 102 1.54 -6.77 7.86
N ILE A 103 0.71 -5.73 7.68
CA ILE A 103 -0.58 -5.84 6.96
C ILE A 103 -0.34 -6.27 5.52
N PHE A 104 0.66 -5.69 4.84
CA PHE A 104 1.02 -6.07 3.47
C PHE A 104 1.40 -7.55 3.36
N ILE A 105 2.22 -8.07 4.29
CA ILE A 105 2.55 -9.51 4.33
C ILE A 105 1.29 -10.36 4.57
N ALA A 106 0.41 -9.94 5.49
CA ALA A 106 -0.82 -10.67 5.79
C ALA A 106 -1.77 -10.74 4.57
N ILE A 107 -1.91 -9.63 3.84
CA ILE A 107 -2.65 -9.56 2.56
C ILE A 107 -2.03 -10.52 1.55
N ALA A 108 -0.70 -10.44 1.34
CA ALA A 108 -0.01 -11.28 0.38
C ALA A 108 -0.17 -12.77 0.69
N ALA A 109 -0.06 -13.15 1.97
CA ALA A 109 -0.19 -14.53 2.41
C ALA A 109 -1.58 -15.10 2.10
N TYR A 110 -2.64 -14.37 2.43
CA TYR A 110 -4.01 -14.80 2.10
C TYR A 110 -4.25 -14.81 0.59
N GLY A 111 -3.83 -13.76 -0.13
CA GLY A 111 -4.04 -13.65 -1.57
C GLY A 111 -3.36 -14.75 -2.39
N VAL A 112 -2.16 -15.19 -1.98
CA VAL A 112 -1.47 -16.32 -2.63
C VAL A 112 -2.22 -17.63 -2.37
N VAL A 113 -2.67 -17.86 -1.14
CA VAL A 113 -3.39 -19.10 -0.77
C VAL A 113 -4.77 -19.17 -1.42
N SER A 114 -5.54 -18.08 -1.42
CA SER A 114 -6.87 -18.04 -2.04
C SER A 114 -6.82 -18.31 -3.54
N ARG A 115 -5.83 -17.72 -4.24
CA ARG A 115 -5.60 -17.98 -5.67
C ARG A 115 -5.17 -19.42 -5.94
N ALA A 116 -4.34 -20.00 -5.07
CA ALA A 116 -3.92 -21.39 -5.19
C ALA A 116 -5.06 -22.39 -4.98
N LEU A 117 -6.03 -22.09 -4.12
CA LEU A 117 -7.17 -22.95 -3.82
C LEU A 117 -8.27 -22.87 -4.89
N ILE A 118 -8.69 -21.67 -5.30
CA ILE A 118 -9.88 -21.49 -6.16
C ILE A 118 -9.53 -21.53 -7.66
N TYR A 119 -8.37 -20.99 -8.05
CA TYR A 119 -8.01 -20.73 -9.45
C TYR A 119 -6.89 -21.66 -9.98
N TYR A 120 -6.82 -22.91 -9.49
CA TYR A 120 -5.76 -23.84 -9.88
C TYR A 120 -5.76 -24.25 -11.37
N LYS A 121 -6.91 -24.10 -12.06
CA LYS A 121 -7.12 -24.57 -13.44
C LYS A 121 -7.26 -23.46 -14.48
N GLU A 122 -7.55 -22.23 -14.07
CA GLU A 122 -7.92 -21.15 -14.96
C GLU A 122 -7.05 -19.92 -14.72
N VAL A 123 -5.86 -19.90 -15.34
CA VAL A 123 -5.17 -18.64 -15.60
C VAL A 123 -4.41 -18.72 -16.93
N PRO A 124 -4.83 -18.00 -17.98
CA PRO A 124 -3.87 -17.51 -18.94
C PRO A 124 -2.93 -16.54 -18.20
N PHE A 125 -1.62 -16.70 -18.41
CA PHE A 125 -0.53 -15.94 -17.79
C PHE A 125 -0.48 -14.45 -18.19
N THR A 126 -1.61 -13.76 -18.27
CA THR A 126 -1.63 -12.31 -18.42
C THR A 126 -1.32 -11.71 -17.05
N SER A 127 -0.05 -11.41 -16.82
CA SER A 127 0.56 -10.93 -15.57
C SER A 127 -0.20 -9.80 -14.85
N ARG A 128 -1.04 -9.05 -15.56
CA ARG A 128 -1.84 -7.95 -15.01
C ARG A 128 -3.03 -8.40 -14.14
N GLY A 129 -3.59 -9.58 -14.40
CA GLY A 129 -4.75 -10.11 -13.65
C GLY A 129 -4.37 -10.76 -12.32
N ILE A 130 -3.23 -11.46 -12.28
CA ILE A 130 -2.81 -12.24 -11.11
C ILE A 130 -2.41 -11.33 -9.95
N PHE A 131 -1.59 -10.31 -10.20
CA PHE A 131 -1.19 -9.36 -9.15
C PHE A 131 -2.37 -8.55 -8.63
N SER A 132 -3.24 -8.07 -9.53
CA SER A 132 -4.48 -7.42 -9.12
C SER A 132 -5.31 -8.35 -8.24
N GLY A 133 -5.46 -9.61 -8.63
CA GLY A 133 -6.24 -10.58 -7.89
C GLY A 133 -5.68 -11.03 -6.54
N ILE A 134 -4.37 -10.95 -6.33
CA ILE A 134 -3.72 -11.34 -5.06
C ILE A 134 -3.78 -10.21 -4.03
N PHE A 135 -3.65 -8.95 -4.47
CA PHE A 135 -3.52 -7.82 -3.56
C PHE A 135 -4.79 -6.97 -3.46
N TYR A 136 -5.53 -6.79 -4.55
CA TYR A 136 -6.67 -5.87 -4.59
C TYR A 136 -7.88 -6.43 -3.84
N GLU A 137 -8.27 -7.68 -4.11
CA GLU A 137 -9.44 -8.29 -3.47
C GLU A 137 -9.29 -8.41 -1.94
N PRO A 138 -8.17 -8.94 -1.39
CA PRO A 138 -8.05 -9.06 0.06
C PRO A 138 -7.91 -7.71 0.77
N TYR A 139 -7.46 -6.67 0.06
CA TYR A 139 -7.42 -5.32 0.61
C TYR A 139 -8.83 -4.76 0.89
N TRP A 140 -9.80 -5.00 0.01
CA TRP A 140 -11.20 -4.58 0.23
C TRP A 140 -11.87 -5.31 1.39
N PHE A 141 -11.50 -6.58 1.60
CA PHE A 141 -11.99 -7.36 2.74
C PHE A 141 -11.64 -6.71 4.08
N ILE A 142 -10.45 -6.13 4.23
CA ILE A 142 -10.05 -5.42 5.46
C ILE A 142 -11.06 -4.31 5.81
N HIS A 143 -11.62 -3.61 4.81
CA HIS A 143 -12.61 -2.55 4.99
C HIS A 143 -14.04 -3.07 5.23
N GLY A 144 -14.23 -4.39 5.30
CA GLY A 144 -15.54 -5.01 5.49
C GLY A 144 -16.36 -5.14 4.20
N GLU A 145 -15.79 -4.80 3.05
CA GLU A 145 -16.44 -4.97 1.75
C GLU A 145 -16.15 -6.37 1.21
N VAL A 146 -16.98 -7.34 1.61
CA VAL A 146 -16.97 -8.69 1.04
C VAL A 146 -18.04 -8.72 -0.04
N SER A 147 -17.64 -8.75 -1.30
CA SER A 147 -18.59 -8.83 -2.39
C SER A 147 -19.29 -10.20 -2.35
N ASP A 148 -20.62 -10.21 -2.33
CA ASP A 148 -21.44 -11.43 -2.31
C ASP A 148 -21.14 -12.41 -3.47
N LYS A 149 -20.45 -11.94 -4.51
CA LYS A 149 -19.98 -12.76 -5.64
C LYS A 149 -18.93 -13.80 -5.24
N ASP A 150 -18.19 -13.59 -4.15
CA ASP A 150 -17.24 -14.55 -3.60
C ASP A 150 -17.88 -15.47 -2.55
N LEU A 151 -18.96 -15.02 -1.89
CA LEU A 151 -19.62 -15.71 -0.77
C LEU A 151 -20.43 -16.93 -1.20
N LEU A 152 -20.86 -16.97 -2.45
CA LEU A 152 -21.51 -18.11 -3.08
C LEU A 152 -21.00 -18.14 -4.50
N ASP A 153 -19.76 -18.63 -4.64
CA ASP A 153 -19.20 -18.99 -5.94
C ASP A 153 -20.31 -19.67 -6.73
N GLU A 154 -20.64 -19.09 -7.88
CA GLU A 154 -21.69 -19.54 -8.79
C GLU A 154 -21.51 -21.04 -9.13
N ARG A 155 -20.31 -21.58 -8.86
CA ARG A 155 -19.90 -22.99 -8.93
C ARG A 155 -20.58 -23.93 -7.92
N ILE A 156 -20.95 -23.46 -6.71
CA ILE A 156 -21.76 -24.23 -5.76
C ILE A 156 -23.20 -24.35 -6.29
N MET A 157 -23.73 -23.31 -6.95
CA MET A 157 -25.08 -23.32 -7.52
C MET A 157 -25.17 -23.99 -8.90
N ASN A 158 -24.12 -23.92 -9.73
CA ASN A 158 -24.13 -24.45 -11.10
C ASN A 158 -23.69 -25.92 -11.24
N GLY A 159 -23.50 -26.65 -10.14
CA GLY A 159 -23.45 -28.12 -10.15
C GLY A 159 -22.52 -28.72 -11.21
N THR A 160 -21.32 -28.15 -11.39
CA THR A 160 -20.34 -28.78 -12.28
C THR A 160 -19.76 -30.00 -11.57
N ASN A 161 -19.88 -31.16 -12.22
CA ASN A 161 -19.65 -32.51 -11.70
C ASN A 161 -18.17 -32.83 -11.37
N ASP A 162 -17.44 -31.93 -10.72
CA ASP A 162 -16.06 -32.14 -10.24
C ASP A 162 -16.05 -32.65 -8.78
N GLY A 163 -16.76 -33.77 -8.55
CA GLY A 163 -16.54 -34.69 -7.41
C GLY A 163 -16.29 -34.10 -6.02
N GLY A 164 -17.04 -33.07 -5.60
CA GLY A 164 -16.98 -32.50 -4.25
C GLY A 164 -15.70 -31.73 -3.88
N LYS A 165 -14.66 -31.75 -4.73
CA LYS A 165 -13.37 -31.10 -4.45
C LYS A 165 -13.46 -29.58 -4.47
N GLY A 166 -14.20 -29.01 -5.42
CA GLY A 166 -14.39 -27.56 -5.51
C GLY A 166 -15.18 -26.97 -4.32
N VAL A 167 -16.11 -27.73 -3.75
CA VAL A 167 -16.89 -27.30 -2.56
C VAL A 167 -16.00 -27.25 -1.31
N ALA A 168 -15.09 -28.22 -1.16
CA ALA A 168 -14.15 -28.26 -0.05
C ALA A 168 -13.13 -27.10 -0.12
N GLU A 169 -12.59 -26.81 -1.32
CA GLU A 169 -11.65 -25.71 -1.56
C GLU A 169 -12.29 -24.33 -1.34
N ALA A 170 -13.52 -24.14 -1.81
CA ALA A 170 -14.30 -22.93 -1.54
C ALA A 170 -14.56 -22.75 -0.04
N THR A 171 -15.06 -23.79 0.65
CA THR A 171 -15.33 -23.73 2.09
C THR A 171 -14.06 -23.44 2.90
N ALA A 172 -12.94 -24.05 2.53
CA ALA A 172 -11.64 -23.79 3.17
C ALA A 172 -11.20 -22.33 3.00
N THR A 173 -11.41 -21.76 1.81
CA THR A 173 -11.08 -20.35 1.54
C THR A 173 -11.94 -19.39 2.36
N HIS A 174 -13.23 -19.70 2.55
CA HIS A 174 -14.12 -18.91 3.41
C HIS A 174 -13.71 -18.94 4.89
N ILE A 175 -13.35 -20.12 5.40
CA ILE A 175 -12.84 -20.25 6.77
C ILE A 175 -11.52 -19.46 6.91
N LEU A 176 -10.63 -19.57 5.93
CA LEU A 176 -9.37 -18.83 5.88
C LEU A 176 -9.60 -17.31 5.83
N LEU A 177 -10.61 -16.85 5.08
CA LEU A 177 -11.03 -15.45 5.05
C LEU A 177 -11.46 -14.98 6.44
N GLY A 178 -12.23 -15.79 7.16
CA GLY A 178 -12.62 -15.48 8.55
C GLY A 178 -11.40 -15.29 9.46
N PHE A 179 -10.41 -16.18 9.38
CA PHE A 179 -9.15 -16.04 10.13
C PHE A 179 -8.34 -14.81 9.70
N HIS A 180 -8.27 -14.52 8.40
CA HIS A 180 -7.59 -13.35 7.85
C HIS A 180 -8.20 -12.05 8.37
N MET A 181 -9.53 -11.94 8.33
CA MET A 181 -10.27 -10.79 8.87
C MET A 181 -10.05 -10.63 10.37
N LEU A 182 -10.08 -11.71 11.15
CA LEU A 182 -9.80 -11.66 12.58
C LEU A 182 -8.38 -11.14 12.83
N PHE A 183 -7.40 -11.70 12.13
CA PHE A 183 -6.00 -11.33 12.30
C PHE A 183 -5.73 -9.87 11.95
N ILE A 184 -6.27 -9.35 10.85
CA ILE A 184 -6.07 -7.95 10.48
C ILE A 184 -6.95 -7.03 11.32
N ASN A 185 -8.26 -7.24 11.35
CA ASN A 185 -9.19 -6.26 11.90
C ASN A 185 -9.28 -6.30 13.43
N VAL A 186 -9.11 -7.47 14.05
CA VAL A 186 -9.21 -7.62 15.51
C VAL A 186 -7.84 -7.58 16.19
N LEU A 187 -6.80 -8.13 15.56
CA LEU A 187 -5.46 -8.11 16.17
C LEU A 187 -4.62 -6.92 15.69
N LEU A 188 -4.30 -6.83 14.39
CA LEU A 188 -3.36 -5.82 13.88
C LEU A 188 -3.89 -4.39 13.98
N LEU A 189 -5.15 -4.15 13.61
CA LEU A 189 -5.74 -2.81 13.71
C LEU A 189 -5.90 -2.34 15.17
N ASN A 190 -6.34 -3.23 16.07
CA ASN A 190 -6.45 -2.87 17.50
C ASN A 190 -5.07 -2.65 18.14
N LEU A 191 -4.06 -3.44 17.74
CA LEU A 191 -2.69 -3.20 18.16
C LEU A 191 -2.15 -1.88 17.62
N LEU A 192 -2.49 -1.51 16.38
CA LEU A 192 -2.12 -0.22 15.80
C LEU A 192 -2.73 0.94 16.60
N VAL A 193 -4.01 0.84 16.95
CA VAL A 193 -4.66 1.82 17.84
C VAL A 193 -3.96 1.86 19.20
N ALA A 194 -3.60 0.71 19.78
CA ALA A 194 -2.92 0.65 21.08
C ALA A 194 -1.49 1.23 21.06
N VAL A 195 -0.80 1.18 19.92
CA VAL A 195 0.52 1.81 19.76
C VAL A 195 0.41 3.33 19.57
N PHE A 196 -0.72 3.82 19.05
CA PHE A 196 -0.97 5.26 18.89
C PHE A 196 -1.78 5.92 20.01
N ALA A 197 -2.40 5.13 20.88
CA ALA A 197 -3.11 5.58 22.08
C ALA A 197 -2.14 5.84 23.23
#